data_AF-A0A961V905-F1
#
_entry.id   AF-A0A961V905-F1
#
_cell.length_a   1.000
_cell.length_b   1.000
_cell.length_c   1.000
_cell.angle_alpha   90.00
_cell.angle_beta   90.00
_cell.angle_gamma   90.00
#
_symmetry.space_group_name_H-M   'P 1'
#
loop_
_entity.id
_entity.type
_entity.pdbx_description
1 polymer ?
#
loop_
_entity_poly.entity_id
_entity_poly.type
_entity_poly.pdbx_seq_one_letter_code
_entity_poly.pdbx_strand_id
1 'polypeptide(L)' 'MTEKNDAAGRDYSDTLFLPKTDFPMRAGLPQKEPGILAKWDEMGIYKRLRAQSAGRDRYILHDGPPYANGHLH' A
#
# COMPACT_ATOMS: atom_id res chain seq x y z
N MET A 1 25.14 17.62 10.62
CA MET A 1 26.47 17.95 10.07
C MET A 1 27.26 16.66 10.05
N THR A 2 27.16 15.89 8.98
CA THR A 2 28.03 14.73 8.76
C THR A 2 29.20 15.24 7.93
N GLU A 3 30.38 15.24 8.54
CA GLU A 3 31.62 15.60 7.86
C GLU A 3 31.84 14.62 6.70
N LYS A 4 31.89 15.14 5.47
CA LYS A 4 32.41 14.39 4.33
C LYS A 4 33.92 14.28 4.54
N ASN A 5 34.37 13.07 4.86
CA ASN A 5 35.78 12.76 4.92
C ASN A 5 36.27 12.64 3.46
N ASP A 6 36.78 13.74 2.90
CA ASP A 6 37.40 13.80 1.57
C ASP A 6 38.81 13.15 1.61
N ALA A 7 38.89 11.90 2.07
CA ALA A 7 40.07 11.09 1.86
C ALA A 7 40.07 10.69 0.38
N ALA A 8 41.08 11.15 -0.37
CA ALA A 8 41.30 10.92 -1.80
C ALA A 8 41.60 9.44 -2.14
N GLY A 9 40.70 8.53 -1.76
CA GLY A 9 40.66 7.12 -2.12
C GLY A 9 39.45 6.84 -3.01
N ARG A 10 39.58 5.84 -3.89
CA ARG A 10 38.50 5.45 -4.81
C ARG A 10 37.26 5.05 -4.02
N ASP A 11 36.13 5.69 -4.30
CA ASP A 11 34.83 5.27 -3.77
C ASP A 11 34.41 3.95 -4.43
N TYR A 12 34.29 2.89 -3.64
CA TYR A 12 33.88 1.56 -4.11
C TYR A 12 32.38 1.31 -3.96
N SER A 13 31.61 2.26 -3.41
CA SER A 13 30.16 2.09 -3.19
C SER A 13 29.39 1.82 -4.49
N ASP A 14 29.84 2.40 -5.61
CA ASP A 14 29.29 2.17 -6.95
C ASP A 14 29.55 0.77 -7.52
N THR A 15 30.49 0.01 -6.94
CA THR A 15 30.78 -1.38 -7.36
C THR A 15 29.90 -2.42 -6.66
N LEU A 16 29.07 -1.99 -5.71
CA LEU A 16 28.21 -2.85 -4.92
C LEU A 16 26.80 -2.94 -5.52
N PHE A 17 26.29 -4.15 -5.69
CA PHE A 17 24.89 -4.40 -6.06
C PHE A 17 23.97 -4.31 -4.84
N LEU A 18 23.76 -3.09 -4.34
CA LEU A 18 22.88 -2.84 -3.20
C LEU A 18 21.39 -2.87 -3.62
N PRO A 19 20.49 -3.37 -2.75
CA PRO A 19 19.05 -3.29 -2.98
C PRO A 19 18.59 -1.84 -3.11
N LYS A 20 17.79 -1.55 -4.15
CA LYS A 20 17.16 -0.25 -4.37
C LYS A 20 15.66 -0.44 -4.52
N THR A 21 14.89 0.38 -3.83
CA THR A 21 13.43 0.38 -3.92
C THR A 21 12.89 1.77 -3.65
N ASP A 22 11.86 2.15 -4.41
CA ASP A 22 11.08 3.36 -4.14
C ASP A 22 10.07 3.15 -3.00
N PHE A 23 9.96 1.91 -2.50
CA PHE A 23 9.12 1.59 -1.35
C PHE A 23 9.69 2.23 -0.08
N PRO A 24 8.97 3.18 0.55
CA PRO A 24 9.50 3.86 1.72
C PRO A 24 9.48 2.94 2.93
N MET A 25 10.51 3.01 3.76
CA MET A 25 10.58 2.23 5.00
C MET A 25 9.48 2.60 6.00
N ARG A 26 8.98 3.85 5.97
CA ARG A 26 7.83 4.29 6.77
C ARG A 26 6.55 4.23 5.94
N ALA A 27 5.49 3.70 6.54
CA ALA A 27 4.23 3.47 5.82
C ALA A 27 3.56 4.78 5.36
N GLY A 28 3.40 5.77 6.24
CA GLY A 28 2.71 7.03 5.93
C GLY A 28 1.22 6.82 5.64
N LEU A 29 0.57 5.93 6.40
CA LEU A 29 -0.79 5.45 6.12
C LEU A 29 -1.85 6.57 6.07
N PRO A 30 -1.88 7.55 6.99
CA PRO A 30 -2.91 8.60 6.96
C PRO A 30 -2.95 9.38 5.64
N GLN A 31 -1.81 9.49 4.94
CA GLN A 31 -1.73 10.14 3.62
C GLN A 31 -1.94 9.16 2.46
N LYS A 32 -1.45 7.91 2.58
CA LYS A 32 -1.51 6.93 1.49
C LYS A 32 -2.88 6.25 1.35
N GLU A 33 -3.53 5.91 2.46
CA GLU A 33 -4.79 5.17 2.46
C GLU A 33 -5.89 5.86 1.65
N PRO A 34 -6.11 7.19 1.76
CA PRO A 34 -7.09 7.88 0.93
C PRO A 34 -6.83 7.72 -0.58
N GLY A 35 -5.56 7.78 -1.00
CA GLY A 35 -5.18 7.59 -2.40
C GLY A 35 -5.39 6.15 -2.90
N ILE A 36 -5.15 5.16 -2.04
CA ILE A 36 -5.42 3.75 -2.35
C ILE A 36 -6.93 3.52 -2.52
N LEU A 37 -7.75 4.04 -1.60
CA LEU A 37 -9.20 3.94 -1.66
C LEU A 37 -9.76 4.61 -2.93
N ALA A 38 -9.30 5.82 -3.26
CA ALA A 38 -9.70 6.50 -4.49
C ALA A 38 -9.36 5.69 -5.74
N LYS A 39 -8.16 5.11 -5.81
CA LYS A 39 -7.75 4.24 -6.91
C LYS A 39 -8.65 3.00 -7.02
N TRP A 40 -8.99 2.37 -5.90
CA TRP A 40 -9.89 1.21 -5.88
C TRP A 40 -11.30 1.54 -6.36
N ASP A 41 -11.81 2.71 -5.98
CA ASP A 41 -13.10 3.22 -6.42
C ASP A 41 -13.12 3.51 -7.92
N GLU A 42 -12.12 4.25 -8.43
CA GLU A 42 -11.96 4.54 -9.86
C GLU A 42 -11.89 3.26 -10.71
N MET A 43 -11.16 2.25 -10.22
CA MET A 43 -11.09 0.95 -10.90
C MET A 43 -12.39 0.15 -10.81
N GLY A 44 -13.29 0.47 -9.88
CA GLY A 44 -14.47 -0.32 -9.57
C GLY A 44 -14.10 -1.71 -9.04
N ILE A 45 -13.12 -1.80 -8.13
CA ILE A 45 -12.46 -3.06 -7.75
C ILE A 45 -13.45 -4.16 -7.33
N TYR A 46 -14.51 -3.80 -6.60
CA TYR A 46 -15.51 -4.76 -6.15
C TYR A 46 -16.21 -5.44 -7.33
N LYS A 47 -16.61 -4.68 -8.35
CA LYS A 47 -17.24 -5.22 -9.57
C LYS A 47 -16.30 -6.17 -10.31
N ARG A 48 -15.01 -5.81 -10.40
CA ARG A 48 -13.98 -6.67 -11.01
C ARG A 48 -13.81 -7.98 -10.25
N LEU A 49 -13.75 -7.94 -8.92
CA LEU A 49 -13.66 -9.13 -8.07
C LEU A 49 -14.87 -10.05 -8.26
N ARG A 50 -16.09 -9.48 -8.38
CA ARG A 50 -17.31 -10.25 -8.67
C ARG A 50 -17.26 -10.92 -10.03
N ALA A 51 -16.80 -10.22 -11.06
CA ALA A 51 -16.65 -10.77 -12.41
C ALA A 51 -15.61 -11.90 -12.46
N GLN A 52 -14.44 -11.71 -11.84
CA GLN A 52 -13.39 -12.73 -11.78
C GLN A 52 -13.80 -13.99 -11.01
N SER A 53 -14.72 -13.85 -10.05
CA SER A 53 -15.19 -14.96 -9.22
C SER A 53 -16.39 -15.70 -9.80
N ALA A 54 -16.83 -15.37 -11.02
CA ALA A 54 -17.94 -16.04 -11.67
C ALA A 54 -17.69 -17.55 -11.78
N GLY A 55 -18.69 -18.35 -11.40
CA GLY A 55 -18.64 -19.82 -11.46
C GLY A 55 -17.90 -20.51 -10.32
N ARG A 56 -17.31 -19.76 -9.37
CA ARG A 56 -16.73 -20.35 -8.14
C ARG A 56 -17.83 -20.72 -7.14
N ASP A 57 -17.50 -21.65 -6.24
CA ASP A 57 -18.36 -21.97 -5.12
C ASP A 57 -18.69 -20.72 -4.30
N ARG A 58 -19.96 -20.59 -3.92
CA ARG A 58 -20.43 -19.41 -3.21
C ARG A 58 -19.99 -19.48 -1.75
N TYR A 59 -19.36 -18.39 -1.31
CA TYR A 59 -19.16 -18.07 0.09
C TYR A 59 -20.05 -16.88 0.45
N ILE A 60 -20.84 -16.99 1.52
CA ILE A 60 -21.77 -15.96 1.97
C ILE A 60 -21.39 -15.56 3.39
N LEU A 61 -21.03 -14.28 3.57
CA LEU A 61 -20.83 -13.66 4.87
C LEU A 61 -22.01 -12.73 5.14
N HIS A 62 -22.80 -13.05 6.16
CA HIS A 62 -23.88 -12.19 6.64
C HIS A 62 -23.29 -11.19 7.64
N ASP A 63 -23.18 -9.92 7.23
CA ASP A 63 -22.84 -8.83 8.13
C ASP A 63 -24.08 -8.35 8.87
N GLY A 64 -23.95 -8.10 10.18
CA GLY A 64 -25.05 -7.66 11.01
C GLY A 64 -25.40 -6.20 10.71
N PRO A 65 -26.69 -5.83 10.59
CA PRO A 65 -27.04 -4.44 10.36
C PRO A 65 -26.59 -3.59 11.56
N PRO A 66 -25.79 -2.52 11.36
CA PRO A 66 -25.42 -1.64 12.45
C PRO A 66 -26.61 -0.78 12.88
N TYR A 67 -26.62 -0.34 14.14
CA TYR A 67 -27.51 0.73 14.55
C TYR A 67 -27.03 2.07 13.96
N ALA A 68 -27.91 2.78 13.26
CA ALA A 68 -27.58 4.03 12.57
C ALA A 68 -27.67 5.29 13.45
N ASN A 69 -27.42 5.17 14.76
CA ASN A 69 -27.69 6.22 15.75
C ASN A 69 -26.44 6.75 16.50
N GLY A 70 -25.23 6.47 16.01
CA GLY A 70 -23.99 6.96 16.63
C GLY A 70 -22.76 6.80 15.76
N HIS A 71 -21.62 7.27 16.25
CA HIS A 71 -20.33 7.04 15.61
C HIS A 71 -19.88 5.58 15.79
N LEU A 72 -19.14 5.07 14.79
CA LEU A 72 -18.42 3.81 14.96
C LEU A 72 -17.36 3.99 16.05
N HIS A 73 -17.25 2.99 16.91
CA HIS A 73 -16.28 2.92 18.00
C HIS A 73 -15.39 1.68 17.83
#